data_AF-A0A7Y6ZKC5-F1
#
_entry.id   AF-A0A7Y6ZKC5-F1
#
_cell.length_a   1.000
_cell.length_b   1.000
_cell.length_c   1.000
_cell.angle_alpha   90.00
_cell.angle_beta   90.00
_cell.angle_gamma   90.00
#
_symmetry.space_group_name_H-M   'P 1'
#
loop_
_entity.id
_entity.type
_entity.pdbx_description
1 polymer ?
#
loop_
_entity_poly.entity_id
_entity_poly.type
_entity_poly.pdbx_seq_one_letter_code
_entity_poly.pdbx_strand_id
1 'polypeptide(L)'
;MNKIKFSRLLIFLPFLMGFQCGEEIFSEDDLLLENGFSGSWEISEESINGSSDLLPKCCKYFNFYLDGNPNDLVGEYTYSEDNSGNIDGVFIVDPTKQELIFQGKDGTDILASYSMNAEQNYLILSYKAGRTELVQGWTRVD
;
A
#
# COMPACT_ATOMS: atom_id res chain seq x y z
N MET A 1 -1.16 53.10 70.83
CA MET A 1 -1.96 53.36 69.62
C MET A 1 -1.38 52.56 68.46
N ASN A 2 -2.27 51.91 67.68
CA ASN A 2 -2.09 51.27 66.36
C ASN A 2 -1.30 49.94 66.31
N LYS A 3 -1.97 48.80 66.49
CA LYS A 3 -2.77 47.97 65.54
C LYS A 3 -1.91 47.08 64.63
N ILE A 4 -1.66 45.86 65.13
CA ILE A 4 -1.15 44.71 64.37
C ILE A 4 -2.21 44.32 63.33
N LYS A 5 -1.87 44.34 62.04
CA LYS A 5 -2.72 43.83 60.96
C LYS A 5 -2.28 42.41 60.60
N PHE A 6 -3.05 41.43 61.08
CA PHE A 6 -3.13 40.11 60.48
C PHE A 6 -3.82 40.26 59.12
N SER A 7 -3.16 39.89 58.03
CA SER A 7 -3.82 39.76 56.73
C SER A 7 -3.27 38.56 55.98
N ARG A 8 -4.01 37.45 56.13
CA ARG A 8 -4.33 36.44 55.12
C ARG A 8 -3.16 35.75 54.42
N LEU A 9 -2.80 34.62 55.04
CA LEU A 9 -2.42 33.39 54.36
C LEU A 9 -3.36 33.12 53.17
N LEU A 10 -2.84 33.10 51.94
CA LEU A 10 -3.51 32.53 50.78
C LEU A 10 -2.50 31.65 50.05
N ILE A 11 -2.56 30.38 50.43
CA ILE A 11 -1.99 29.22 49.73
C ILE A 11 -2.67 29.15 48.37
N PHE A 12 -1.92 29.29 47.28
CA PHE A 12 -2.34 28.88 45.94
C PHE A 12 -1.13 28.39 45.14
N LEU A 13 -0.67 27.18 45.48
CA LEU A 13 -0.18 26.18 44.52
C LEU A 13 -1.01 24.92 44.79
N PRO A 14 -1.42 24.11 43.79
CA PRO A 14 -0.81 23.94 42.47
C PRO A 14 -1.84 23.86 41.31
N PHE A 15 -1.65 24.62 40.23
CA PHE A 15 -2.23 24.22 38.93
C PHE A 15 -1.17 23.40 38.19
N LEU A 16 -1.03 22.15 38.62
CA LEU A 16 -0.47 21.09 37.81
C LEU A 16 -1.44 20.86 36.64
N MET A 17 -1.33 21.68 35.59
CA MET A 17 -1.72 21.22 34.26
C MET A 17 -0.60 20.27 33.81
N GLY A 18 -0.63 19.04 34.35
CA GLY A 18 -0.10 17.92 33.60
C GLY A 18 -0.93 17.88 32.33
N PHE A 19 -0.34 18.32 31.22
CA PHE A 19 -0.81 17.90 29.91
C PHE A 19 -0.80 16.37 29.97
N GLN A 20 -1.98 15.78 30.16
CA GLN A 20 -2.21 14.42 29.73
C GLN A 20 -2.08 14.52 28.21
N CYS A 21 -0.85 14.35 27.73
CA CYS A 21 -0.61 13.82 26.40
C CYS A 21 -1.35 12.48 26.45
N GLY A 22 -2.61 12.48 26.02
CA GLY A 22 -3.16 11.27 25.46
C GLY A 22 -2.13 10.85 24.43
N GLU A 23 -1.53 9.69 24.63
CA GLU A 23 -0.85 9.03 23.53
C GLU A 23 -1.85 9.03 22.39
N GLU A 24 -1.58 9.85 21.37
CA GLU A 24 -2.23 9.69 20.09
C GLU A 24 -1.98 8.23 19.74
N ILE A 25 -3.04 7.43 19.77
CA ILE A 25 -3.01 6.06 19.30
C ILE A 25 -2.72 6.23 17.81
N PHE A 26 -1.45 6.22 17.44
CA PHE A 26 -1.03 6.03 16.06
C PHE A 26 -1.70 4.72 15.65
N SER A 27 -2.71 4.78 14.78
CA SER A 27 -3.02 3.60 13.99
C SER A 27 -1.73 3.27 13.27
N GLU A 28 -1.14 2.12 13.53
CA GLU A 28 -0.04 1.63 12.70
C GLU A 28 -0.54 1.71 11.25
N ASP A 29 0.19 2.47 10.43
CA ASP A 29 -0.10 2.52 9.00
C ASP A 29 0.03 1.10 8.46
N ASP A 30 -0.89 0.71 7.59
CA ASP A 30 -0.92 -0.62 7.01
C ASP A 30 0.39 -0.86 6.22
N LEU A 31 1.08 -1.98 6.47
CA LEU A 31 2.36 -2.27 5.83
C LEU A 31 2.27 -2.30 4.30
N LEU A 32 1.11 -2.59 3.70
CA LEU A 32 0.93 -2.49 2.25
C LEU A 32 0.90 -1.05 1.74
N LEU A 33 0.40 -0.10 2.55
CA LEU A 33 0.44 1.33 2.21
C LEU A 33 1.88 1.82 2.12
N GLU A 34 2.73 1.43 3.07
CA GLU A 34 4.15 1.79 3.09
C GLU A 34 4.90 1.28 1.84
N ASN A 35 4.50 0.10 1.34
CA ASN A 35 5.10 -0.51 0.15
C ASN A 35 4.55 0.06 -1.17
N GLY A 36 3.55 0.95 -1.13
CA GLY A 36 3.06 1.70 -2.28
C GLY A 36 2.15 0.94 -3.23
N PHE A 37 1.72 -0.28 -2.91
CA PHE A 37 0.93 -1.12 -3.82
C PHE A 37 -0.54 -0.72 -3.95
N SER A 38 -1.13 -0.21 -2.88
CA SER A 38 -2.57 0.10 -2.83
C SER A 38 -3.01 1.04 -3.95
N GLY A 39 -4.25 0.91 -4.41
CA GLY A 39 -4.83 1.78 -5.43
C GLY A 39 -4.86 1.13 -6.82
N SER A 40 -5.16 1.95 -7.82
CA SER A 40 -5.43 1.53 -9.19
C SER A 40 -4.25 1.80 -10.11
N TRP A 41 -4.00 0.82 -10.97
CA TRP A 41 -2.87 0.76 -11.87
C TRP A 41 -3.36 0.41 -13.26
N GLU A 42 -3.06 1.25 -14.24
CA GLU A 42 -3.34 0.98 -15.64
C GLU A 42 -2.08 0.46 -16.35
N ILE A 43 -2.24 -0.53 -17.21
CA ILE A 43 -1.13 -1.00 -18.04
C ILE A 43 -0.63 0.12 -18.95
N SER A 44 0.69 0.26 -19.05
CA SER A 44 1.35 1.27 -19.89
C SER A 44 2.22 0.64 -20.98
N GLU A 45 2.85 -0.49 -20.68
CA GLU A 45 3.71 -1.20 -21.62
C GLU A 45 3.74 -2.71 -21.33
N GLU A 46 4.08 -3.48 -22.36
CA GLU A 46 4.22 -4.93 -22.27
C GLU A 46 5.33 -5.38 -23.23
N SER A 47 6.16 -6.33 -22.79
CA SER A 47 7.14 -6.99 -23.64
C SER A 47 7.13 -8.50 -23.39
N ILE A 48 7.36 -9.25 -24.46
CA ILE A 48 7.48 -10.71 -24.42
C ILE A 48 8.89 -11.07 -24.91
N ASN A 49 9.66 -11.75 -24.08
CA ASN A 49 11.06 -12.12 -24.35
C ASN A 49 11.90 -10.91 -24.81
N GLY A 50 11.68 -9.75 -24.17
CA GLY A 50 12.36 -8.48 -24.48
C GLY A 50 11.89 -7.79 -25.77
N SER A 51 10.91 -8.34 -26.49
CA SER A 51 10.27 -7.67 -27.62
C SER A 51 9.08 -6.87 -27.12
N SER A 52 9.22 -5.54 -27.10
CA SER A 52 8.14 -4.63 -26.71
C SER A 52 7.02 -4.64 -27.73
N ASP A 53 5.78 -4.67 -27.25
CA ASP A 53 4.62 -4.34 -28.07
C ASP A 53 4.57 -2.82 -28.27
N LEU A 54 4.56 -2.38 -29.52
CA LEU A 54 4.55 -0.96 -29.89
C LEU A 54 3.13 -0.38 -29.96
N LEU A 55 2.10 -1.23 -29.82
CA LEU A 55 0.73 -0.77 -29.75
C LEU A 55 0.45 -0.17 -28.37
N PRO A 56 -0.26 0.97 -28.30
CA PRO A 56 -0.71 1.52 -27.03
C PRO A 56 -1.47 0.46 -26.26
N LYS A 57 -0.96 0.10 -25.08
CA LYS A 57 -1.68 -0.73 -24.12
C LYS A 57 -2.62 0.22 -23.37
N CYS A 58 -3.88 -0.16 -23.32
CA CYS A 58 -4.87 0.53 -22.52
C CYS A 58 -5.77 -0.50 -21.88
N CYS A 59 -6.59 0.00 -20.97
CA CYS A 59 -7.84 -0.66 -20.66
C CYS A 59 -7.68 -2.02 -19.95
N LYS A 60 -6.51 -2.22 -19.34
CA LYS A 60 -6.25 -3.26 -18.34
C LYS A 60 -5.91 -2.57 -17.02
N TYR A 61 -6.57 -2.99 -15.96
CA TYR A 61 -6.40 -2.39 -14.65
C TYR A 61 -6.12 -3.46 -13.59
N PHE A 62 -5.16 -3.17 -12.72
CA PHE A 62 -5.08 -3.79 -11.40
C PHE A 62 -5.58 -2.79 -10.37
N ASN A 63 -6.50 -3.21 -9.52
CA ASN A 63 -6.90 -2.45 -8.35
C ASN A 63 -6.48 -3.26 -7.12
N PHE A 64 -5.61 -2.70 -6.29
CA PHE A 64 -5.12 -3.33 -5.07
C PHE A 64 -5.76 -2.69 -3.84
N TYR A 65 -6.32 -3.53 -2.98
CA TYR A 65 -7.07 -3.14 -1.80
C TYR A 65 -6.42 -3.75 -0.55
N LEU A 66 -6.51 -3.01 0.56
CA LEU A 66 -6.15 -3.52 1.89
C LEU A 66 -7.22 -4.51 2.36
N ASP A 67 -6.83 -5.55 3.08
CA ASP A 67 -7.76 -6.53 3.64
C ASP A 67 -8.25 -6.18 5.07
N GLY A 68 -7.67 -5.13 5.66
CA GLY A 68 -7.98 -4.63 7.00
C GLY A 68 -7.08 -5.18 8.11
N ASN A 69 -6.08 -5.99 7.78
CA ASN A 69 -5.02 -6.39 8.71
C ASN A 69 -3.73 -5.58 8.48
N PRO A 70 -3.50 -4.49 9.25
CA PRO A 70 -2.38 -3.58 8.97
C PRO A 70 -0.99 -4.19 9.18
N ASN A 71 -0.91 -5.36 9.79
CA ASN A 71 0.33 -6.00 10.23
C ASN A 71 0.81 -7.13 9.31
N ASP A 72 0.21 -7.28 8.13
CA ASP A 72 0.70 -8.20 7.11
C ASP A 72 0.91 -7.51 5.75
N LEU A 73 1.37 -8.30 4.79
CA LEU A 73 1.64 -7.84 3.42
C LEU A 73 0.69 -8.53 2.45
N VAL A 74 -0.56 -8.70 2.88
CA VAL A 74 -1.61 -9.41 2.17
C VAL A 74 -2.75 -8.44 1.86
N GLY A 75 -3.26 -8.49 0.63
CA GLY A 75 -4.36 -7.66 0.22
C GLY A 75 -5.21 -8.32 -0.84
N GLU A 76 -6.27 -7.65 -1.25
CA GLU A 76 -7.15 -8.11 -2.32
C GLU A 76 -6.83 -7.40 -3.62
N TYR A 77 -7.00 -8.08 -4.75
CA TYR A 77 -6.89 -7.44 -6.06
C TYR A 77 -8.10 -7.73 -6.93
N THR A 78 -8.42 -6.77 -7.79
CA THR A 78 -9.28 -6.98 -8.97
C THR A 78 -8.49 -6.61 -10.21
N TYR A 79 -8.28 -7.61 -11.08
CA TYR A 79 -7.82 -7.42 -12.45
C TYR A 79 -9.02 -7.27 -13.37
N SER A 80 -9.00 -6.28 -14.24
CA SER A 80 -10.00 -6.10 -15.28
C SER A 80 -9.34 -5.82 -16.63
N GLU A 81 -9.94 -6.34 -17.69
CA GLU A 81 -9.58 -6.05 -19.06
C GLU A 81 -10.88 -5.82 -19.85
N ASP A 82 -10.88 -4.82 -20.72
CA ASP A 82 -12.05 -4.42 -21.50
C ASP A 82 -12.81 -5.64 -22.07
N ASN A 83 -14.10 -5.71 -21.77
CA ASN A 83 -15.04 -6.75 -22.23
C ASN A 83 -14.73 -8.20 -21.77
N SER A 84 -13.78 -8.40 -20.85
CA SER A 84 -13.36 -9.75 -20.41
C SER A 84 -13.85 -10.14 -19.01
N GLY A 85 -14.56 -9.24 -18.33
CA GLY A 85 -14.99 -9.41 -16.94
C GLY A 85 -13.84 -9.16 -15.95
N ASN A 86 -14.15 -9.31 -14.66
CA ASN A 86 -13.19 -9.08 -13.58
C ASN A 86 -12.68 -10.41 -13.02
N ILE A 87 -11.38 -10.45 -12.72
CA ILE A 87 -10.73 -11.53 -11.99
C ILE A 87 -10.34 -10.97 -10.62
N ASP A 88 -10.92 -11.52 -9.57
CA ASP A 88 -10.57 -11.15 -8.20
C ASP A 88 -9.69 -12.21 -7.56
N GLY A 89 -8.84 -11.79 -6.64
CA GLY A 89 -8.02 -12.69 -5.84
C GLY A 89 -7.34 -11.98 -4.67
N VAL A 90 -6.38 -12.67 -4.09
CA VAL A 90 -5.52 -12.16 -3.02
C VAL A 90 -4.12 -11.98 -3.58
N PHE A 91 -3.43 -10.92 -3.19
CA PHE A 91 -2.01 -10.74 -3.47
C PHE A 91 -1.20 -10.73 -2.18
N ILE A 92 0.03 -11.24 -2.26
CA ILE A 92 0.97 -11.29 -1.14
C ILE A 92 2.28 -10.67 -1.62
N VAL A 93 2.84 -9.74 -0.84
CA VAL A 93 4.11 -9.07 -1.13
C VAL A 93 5.23 -9.67 -0.28
N ASP A 94 6.32 -10.09 -0.93
CA ASP A 94 7.60 -10.40 -0.27
C ASP A 94 8.65 -9.36 -0.68
N PRO A 95 8.83 -8.28 0.11
CA PRO A 95 9.77 -7.21 -0.22
C PRO A 95 11.23 -7.63 -0.08
N THR A 96 11.52 -8.71 0.65
CA THR A 96 12.88 -9.23 0.79
C THR A 96 13.34 -9.89 -0.50
N LYS A 97 12.42 -10.55 -1.21
CA LYS A 97 12.69 -11.19 -2.52
C LYS A 97 12.29 -10.34 -3.71
N GLN A 98 11.59 -9.23 -3.49
CA GLN A 98 10.95 -8.42 -4.54
C GLN A 98 9.98 -9.26 -5.37
N GLU A 99 9.13 -10.02 -4.69
CA GLU A 99 8.16 -10.93 -5.29
C GLU A 99 6.72 -10.58 -4.88
N LEU A 100 5.81 -10.79 -5.82
CA LEU A 100 4.35 -10.73 -5.65
C LEU A 100 3.78 -12.11 -5.99
N ILE A 101 2.91 -12.61 -5.13
CA ILE A 101 2.16 -13.84 -5.36
C ILE A 101 0.70 -13.45 -5.55
N PHE A 102 0.13 -13.74 -6.71
CA PHE A 102 -1.30 -13.58 -6.98
C PHE A 102 -1.99 -14.93 -6.81
N GLN A 103 -2.94 -15.01 -5.89
CA GLN A 103 -3.73 -16.21 -5.62
C GLN A 103 -5.14 -16.02 -6.19
N GLY A 104 -5.46 -16.78 -7.24
CA GLY A 104 -6.78 -16.81 -7.85
C GLY A 104 -7.79 -17.61 -7.01
N LYS A 105 -9.09 -17.36 -7.22
CA LYS A 105 -10.18 -18.12 -6.58
C LYS A 105 -10.15 -19.63 -6.90
N ASP A 106 -9.48 -20.02 -7.98
CA ASP A 106 -9.28 -21.40 -8.41
C ASP A 106 -8.13 -22.12 -7.67
N GLY A 107 -7.42 -21.40 -6.79
CA GLY A 107 -6.25 -21.90 -6.06
C GLY A 107 -4.97 -21.90 -6.87
N THR A 108 -4.96 -21.23 -8.03
CA THR A 108 -3.74 -21.04 -8.83
C THR A 108 -2.93 -19.88 -8.27
N ASP A 109 -1.66 -20.13 -7.99
CA ASP A 109 -0.69 -19.11 -7.59
C ASP A 109 0.15 -18.68 -8.80
N ILE A 110 0.18 -17.38 -9.06
CA ILE A 110 1.04 -16.76 -10.08
C ILE A 110 2.10 -15.93 -9.37
N LEU A 111 3.36 -16.31 -9.56
CA LEU A 111 4.51 -15.57 -9.04
C LEU A 111 4.97 -14.53 -10.06
N ALA A 112 5.15 -13.29 -9.60
CA ALA A 112 5.78 -12.20 -10.34
C ALA A 112 6.96 -11.64 -9.54
N SER A 113 8.06 -11.34 -10.21
CA SER A 113 9.03 -10.40 -9.64
C SER A 113 8.53 -8.98 -9.87
N TYR A 114 8.80 -8.06 -8.95
CA TYR A 114 8.38 -6.67 -9.08
C TYR A 114 9.52 -5.67 -8.89
N SER A 115 9.34 -4.49 -9.45
CA SER A 115 10.08 -3.30 -9.05
C SER A 115 9.18 -2.08 -9.15
N MET A 116 9.41 -1.09 -8.29
CA MET A 116 8.64 0.15 -8.24
C MET A 116 9.60 1.33 -8.22
N ASN A 117 9.25 2.42 -8.89
CA ASN A 117 10.06 3.63 -8.85
C ASN A 117 9.94 4.36 -7.49
N ALA A 118 10.83 5.34 -7.26
CA ALA A 118 10.89 6.07 -6.00
C ALA A 118 9.61 6.85 -5.68
N GLU A 119 8.89 7.32 -6.71
CA GLU A 119 7.64 8.05 -6.59
C GLU A 119 6.41 7.14 -6.37
N GLN A 120 6.59 5.81 -6.38
CA GLN A 120 5.51 4.82 -6.22
C GLN A 120 4.33 5.02 -7.18
N ASN A 121 4.61 5.47 -8.40
CA ASN A 121 3.60 5.70 -9.44
C ASN A 121 3.87 4.87 -10.71
N TYR A 122 4.94 4.07 -10.72
CA TYR A 122 5.27 3.16 -11.80
C TYR A 122 5.75 1.82 -11.25
N LEU A 123 5.03 0.75 -11.60
CA LEU A 123 5.24 -0.63 -11.16
C LEU A 123 5.59 -1.50 -12.37
N ILE A 124 6.67 -2.27 -12.28
CA ILE A 124 7.03 -3.28 -13.26
C ILE A 124 6.77 -4.65 -12.66
N LEU A 125 6.01 -5.49 -13.37
CA LEU A 125 5.77 -6.89 -13.05
C LEU A 125 6.42 -7.78 -14.11
N SER A 126 7.17 -8.78 -13.67
CA SER A 126 7.87 -9.74 -14.53
C SER A 126 7.47 -11.16 -14.19
N TYR A 127 6.88 -11.86 -15.16
CA TYR A 127 6.39 -13.22 -15.04
C TYR A 127 7.24 -14.18 -15.88
N LYS A 128 7.54 -15.36 -15.33
CA LYS A 128 8.28 -16.41 -16.05
C LYS A 128 7.45 -17.67 -16.20
N ALA A 129 7.23 -18.07 -17.45
CA ALA A 129 6.58 -19.32 -17.82
C ALA A 129 7.52 -20.16 -18.69
N GLY A 130 8.32 -21.01 -18.04
CA GLY A 130 9.32 -21.83 -18.72
C GLY A 130 10.44 -20.98 -19.34
N ARG A 131 10.45 -20.88 -20.68
CA ARG A 131 11.41 -20.06 -21.44
C ARG A 131 10.85 -18.69 -21.84
N THR A 132 9.57 -18.45 -21.57
CA THR A 132 8.91 -17.20 -21.90
C THR A 132 8.95 -16.27 -20.70
N GLU A 133 9.37 -15.04 -20.94
CA GLU A 133 9.31 -13.94 -19.99
C GLU A 133 8.31 -12.90 -20.49
N LEU A 134 7.38 -12.51 -19.63
CA LEU A 134 6.43 -11.43 -19.85
C LEU A 134 6.75 -10.32 -18.86
N VAL A 135 7.02 -9.12 -19.35
CA VAL A 135 7.27 -7.93 -18.52
C VAL A 135 6.19 -6.92 -18.83
N GLN A 136 5.54 -6.40 -17.80
CA GLN A 136 4.47 -5.41 -17.90
C GLN A 136 4.79 -4.21 -17.01
N GLY A 137 4.67 -3.01 -17.59
CA GLY A 137 4.78 -1.74 -16.87
C GLY A 137 3.39 -1.18 -16.58
N TRP A 138 3.18 -0.71 -15.37
CA TRP A 138 1.90 -0.25 -14.84
C TRP A 138 2.05 1.14 -14.25
N THR A 139 1.18 2.06 -14.64
CA THR A 139 1.16 3.44 -14.14
C THR A 139 0.00 3.62 -13.18
N ARG A 140 0.24 4.25 -12.03
CA ARG A 140 -0.82 4.57 -11.07
C ARG A 140 -1.76 5.63 -11.67
N VAL A 141 -3.07 5.46 -11.52
CA VAL A 141 -4.09 6.34 -12.13
C VAL A 141 -4.96 7.08 -11.09
N ASP A 142 -4.59 6.99 -9.82
CA ASP A 142 -5.27 7.61 -8.67
C ASP A 142 -4.64 8.92 -8.23
#